data_AF-A0A964BLU4-F1
#
_entry.id   AF-A0A964BLU4-F1
#
_cell.length_a   1.000
_cell.length_b   1.000
_cell.length_c   1.000
_cell.angle_alpha   90.00
_cell.angle_beta   90.00
_cell.angle_gamma   90.00
#
_symmetry.space_group_name_H-M   'P 1'
#
loop_
_entity.id
_entity.type
_entity.pdbx_description
1 polymer ?
#
loop_
_entity_poly.entity_id
_entity_poly.type
_entity_poly.pdbx_seq_one_letter_code
_entity_poly.pdbx_strand_id
1 'polypeptide(L)'
;MTASARKEKETAVSRLVEELRVYGGLKGRDIANIFEVSPPTVTRWSHGEASPTIDKQTAMAQLRWVAQRLSDFYEPDEVRLWLQSPHPQLQNARPYDLVVEGRTPEVLEVIERLDSGVYL
;
A
#
# COMPACT_ATOMS: atom_id res chain seq x y z
N MET A 1 16.83 11.94 -26.02
CA MET A 1 17.10 11.71 -24.58
C MET A 1 15.75 11.71 -23.87
N THR A 2 15.26 10.71 -23.15
CA THR A 2 15.88 9.55 -22.49
C THR A 2 14.73 8.64 -22.01
N ALA A 3 14.38 7.59 -22.76
CA ALA A 3 13.65 6.44 -22.22
C ALA A 3 14.62 5.42 -21.58
N SER A 4 15.91 5.51 -21.96
CA SER A 4 16.95 4.54 -21.59
C SER A 4 17.48 4.67 -20.16
N ALA A 5 17.37 5.84 -19.50
CA ALA A 5 17.88 6.05 -18.14
C ALA A 5 16.91 5.60 -17.04
N ARG A 6 15.61 5.44 -17.35
CA ARG A 6 14.57 5.08 -16.36
C ARG A 6 14.58 3.60 -16.01
N LYS A 7 15.08 2.75 -16.92
CA LYS A 7 15.16 1.28 -16.74
C LYS A 7 16.31 0.85 -15.82
N GLU A 8 17.31 1.72 -15.58
CA GLU A 8 18.52 1.39 -14.80
C GLU A 8 18.41 1.65 -13.29
N LYS A 9 17.31 2.23 -12.79
CA LYS A 9 17.11 2.53 -11.36
C LYS A 9 15.84 1.92 -10.74
N GLU A 10 15.23 0.93 -11.38
CA GLU A 10 14.10 0.23 -10.76
C GLU A 10 14.60 -0.62 -9.58
N THR A 11 14.44 -0.10 -8.37
CA THR A 11 14.69 -0.83 -7.12
C THR A 11 13.42 -1.54 -6.67
N ALA A 12 13.55 -2.56 -5.81
CA ALA A 12 12.40 -3.21 -5.18
C ALA A 12 11.48 -2.19 -4.46
N VAL A 13 12.07 -1.18 -3.81
CA VAL A 13 11.33 -0.07 -3.18
C VAL A 13 10.57 0.76 -4.21
N SER A 14 11.20 1.15 -5.31
CA SER A 14 10.54 1.94 -6.34
C SER A 14 9.35 1.19 -6.96
N ARG A 15 9.48 -0.13 -7.13
CA ARG A 15 8.40 -1.01 -7.57
C ARG A 15 7.29 -1.08 -6.52
N LEU A 16 7.60 -1.23 -5.24
CA LEU A 16 6.60 -1.21 -4.17
C LEU A 16 5.81 0.10 -4.15
N VAL A 17 6.47 1.25 -4.33
CA VAL A 17 5.76 2.54 -4.42
C VAL A 17 4.82 2.58 -5.62
N GLU A 18 5.24 2.04 -6.76
CA GLU A 18 4.40 1.99 -7.96
C GLU A 18 3.22 1.01 -7.79
N GLU A 19 3.46 -0.17 -7.23
CA GLU A 19 2.41 -1.15 -6.97
C GLU A 19 1.38 -0.64 -5.95
N LEU A 20 1.80 0.12 -4.95
CA LEU A 20 0.87 0.79 -4.02
C LEU A 20 -0.02 1.84 -4.73
N ARG A 21 0.47 2.49 -5.80
CA ARG A 21 -0.33 3.38 -6.64
C ARG A 21 -1.29 2.60 -7.52
N VAL A 22 -0.81 1.53 -8.14
CA VAL A 22 -1.57 0.71 -9.09
C VAL A 22 -2.70 -0.04 -8.39
N TYR A 23 -2.40 -0.82 -7.35
CA TYR A 23 -3.41 -1.63 -6.66
C TYR A 23 -4.20 -0.84 -5.62
N GLY A 24 -3.54 0.10 -4.94
CA GLY A 24 -4.15 0.81 -3.81
C GLY A 24 -4.68 2.19 -4.12
N GLY A 25 -4.53 2.68 -5.36
CA GLY A 25 -4.84 4.07 -5.73
C GLY A 25 -4.08 5.12 -4.92
N LEU A 26 -3.08 4.71 -4.13
CA LEU A 26 -2.45 5.57 -3.12
C LEU A 26 -1.63 6.66 -3.80
N LYS A 27 -1.91 7.92 -3.46
CA LYS A 27 -1.16 9.07 -3.95
C LYS A 27 0.14 9.20 -3.13
N GLY A 28 1.12 9.89 -3.67
CA GLY A 28 2.39 10.13 -2.95
C GLY A 28 2.19 10.76 -1.56
N ARG A 29 1.17 11.61 -1.40
CA ARG A 29 0.78 12.17 -0.09
C ARG A 29 0.21 11.14 0.88
N ASP A 30 -0.50 10.13 0.37
CA ASP A 30 -1.07 9.07 1.20
C ASP A 30 0.05 8.19 1.73
N ILE A 31 0.97 7.77 0.86
CA ILE A 31 2.16 7.00 1.23
C ILE A 31 3.02 7.77 2.23
N ALA A 32 3.20 9.08 2.03
CA ALA A 32 3.92 9.94 2.97
C ALA A 32 3.27 9.95 4.36
N ASN A 33 1.95 10.11 4.42
CA ASN A 33 1.21 10.11 5.68
C ASN A 33 1.23 8.74 6.37
N ILE A 34 1.00 7.66 5.63
CA ILE A 34 0.95 6.28 6.17
C ILE A 34 2.28 5.89 6.80
N PHE A 35 3.41 6.26 6.17
CA PHE A 35 4.74 5.92 6.66
C PHE A 35 5.40 7.02 7.47
N GLU A 36 4.68 8.09 7.82
CA GLU A 36 5.17 9.23 8.61
C GLU A 36 6.48 9.82 8.05
N VAL A 37 6.52 10.05 6.74
CA VAL A 37 7.65 10.67 6.05
C VAL A 37 7.19 11.86 5.21
N SER A 38 8.13 12.66 4.72
CA SER A 38 7.81 13.78 3.84
C SER A 38 7.50 13.30 2.40
N PRO A 39 6.65 14.01 1.63
CA PRO A 39 6.42 13.71 0.22
C PRO A 39 7.69 13.68 -0.66
N PRO A 40 8.71 14.54 -0.43
CA PRO A 40 10.00 14.41 -1.10
C PRO A 40 10.72 13.08 -0.83
N THR A 41 10.62 12.53 0.39
CA THR A 41 11.17 11.21 0.71
C THR A 41 10.52 10.11 -0.12
N VAL A 42 9.19 10.13 -0.26
CA VAL A 42 8.46 9.18 -1.13
C VAL A 42 8.85 9.36 -2.60
N THR A 43 9.08 10.60 -3.04
CA THR A 43 9.55 10.89 -4.41
C THR A 43 10.90 10.22 -4.66
N ARG A 44 11.87 10.39 -3.73
CA ARG A 44 13.17 9.73 -3.81
C ARG A 44 13.07 8.20 -3.80
N TRP A 45 12.18 7.63 -2.98
CA TRP A 45 11.89 6.18 -3.00
C TRP A 45 11.39 5.72 -4.38
N SER A 46 10.46 6.48 -4.98
CA SER A 46 9.92 6.16 -6.31
C SER A 46 10.95 6.28 -7.45
N HIS A 47 12.03 7.04 -7.24
CA HIS A 47 13.13 7.16 -8.19
C HIS A 47 14.32 6.23 -7.88
N GLY A 48 14.23 5.40 -6.82
CA GLY A 48 15.33 4.55 -6.39
C GLY A 48 16.54 5.34 -5.84
N GLU A 49 16.34 6.59 -5.41
CA GLU A 49 17.39 7.49 -4.88
C GLU A 49 17.53 7.40 -3.35
N ALA A 50 16.65 6.63 -2.72
CA ALA A 50 16.64 6.35 -1.29
C ALA A 50 15.86 5.08 -1.01
N SER A 51 16.05 4.50 0.17
CA SER A 51 15.27 3.37 0.66
C SER A 51 14.71 3.67 2.05
N PRO A 52 13.52 3.14 2.41
CA PRO A 52 13.00 3.18 3.77
C PRO A 52 13.87 2.33 4.71
N THR A 53 13.63 2.46 6.01
CA THR A 53 14.11 1.49 7.01
C THR A 53 13.52 0.10 6.74
N ILE A 54 14.15 -0.95 7.27
CA ILE A 54 13.67 -2.34 7.07
C ILE A 54 12.22 -2.48 7.52
N ASP A 55 11.84 -1.93 8.69
CA ASP A 55 10.47 -2.00 9.19
C ASP A 55 9.46 -1.35 8.24
N LYS A 56 9.80 -0.18 7.68
CA LYS A 56 8.96 0.49 6.69
C LYS A 56 8.88 -0.30 5.38
N GLN A 57 9.97 -0.94 4.94
CA GLN A 57 9.95 -1.81 3.75
C GLN A 57 9.01 -3.01 3.98
N THR A 58 9.07 -3.63 5.15
CA THR A 58 8.17 -4.73 5.53
C THR A 58 6.72 -4.26 5.53
N ALA A 59 6.41 -3.15 6.18
CA ALA A 59 5.06 -2.58 6.20
C ALA A 59 4.57 -2.17 4.80
N MET A 60 5.44 -1.62 3.95
CA MET A 60 5.12 -1.33 2.54
C MET A 60 4.75 -2.59 1.75
N ALA A 61 5.52 -3.67 1.92
CA ALA A 61 5.24 -4.95 1.25
C ALA A 61 3.92 -5.55 1.73
N GLN A 62 3.63 -5.49 3.03
CA GLN A 62 2.37 -5.95 3.61
C GLN A 62 1.19 -5.12 3.11
N LEU A 63 1.33 -3.78 3.09
CA LEU A 63 0.28 -2.90 2.57
C LEU A 63 0.02 -3.15 1.08
N ARG A 64 1.07 -3.40 0.30
CA ARG A 64 0.95 -3.76 -1.11
C ARG A 64 0.23 -5.10 -1.28
N TRP A 65 0.45 -6.07 -0.41
CA TRP A 65 -0.28 -7.34 -0.44
C TRP A 65 -1.77 -7.15 -0.15
N VAL A 66 -2.10 -6.40 0.89
CA VAL A 66 -3.49 -6.04 1.22
C VAL A 66 -4.16 -5.29 0.07
N ALA A 67 -3.50 -4.28 -0.50
CA ALA A 67 -4.02 -3.52 -1.63
C ALA A 67 -4.26 -4.41 -2.86
N GLN A 68 -3.35 -5.33 -3.16
CA GLN A 68 -3.54 -6.28 -4.26
C GLN A 68 -4.76 -7.18 -4.01
N ARG A 69 -4.94 -7.71 -2.80
CA ARG A 69 -6.11 -8.55 -2.48
C ARG A 69 -7.42 -7.79 -2.59
N LEU A 70 -7.45 -6.52 -2.18
CA LEU A 70 -8.62 -5.67 -2.34
C LEU A 70 -8.91 -5.34 -3.81
N SER A 71 -7.87 -5.25 -4.65
CA SER A 71 -8.04 -4.97 -6.08
C SER A 71 -8.71 -6.11 -6.86
N ASP A 72 -8.87 -7.29 -6.25
CA ASP A 72 -9.70 -8.37 -6.80
C ASP A 72 -11.21 -8.01 -6.74
N PHE A 73 -11.61 -7.05 -5.90
CA PHE A 73 -13.01 -6.70 -5.62
C PHE A 73 -13.38 -5.25 -5.91
N TYR A 74 -12.40 -4.34 -5.84
CA TYR A 74 -12.63 -2.90 -5.83
C TYR A 74 -11.68 -2.19 -6.81
N GLU A 75 -12.13 -1.09 -7.39
CA GLU A 75 -11.28 -0.22 -8.20
C GLU A 75 -10.23 0.50 -7.32
N PRO A 76 -9.09 0.95 -7.87
CA PRO A 76 -8.00 1.49 -7.07
C PRO A 76 -8.38 2.66 -6.14
N ASP A 77 -9.32 3.52 -6.53
CA ASP A 77 -9.81 4.63 -5.70
C ASP A 77 -10.74 4.16 -4.58
N GLU A 78 -11.50 3.09 -4.79
CA GLU A 78 -12.27 2.40 -3.76
C GLU A 78 -11.34 1.65 -2.77
N VAL A 79 -10.29 0.99 -3.26
CA VAL A 79 -9.24 0.39 -2.40
C VAL A 79 -8.60 1.46 -1.52
N ARG A 80 -8.28 2.63 -2.09
CA ARG A 80 -7.75 3.77 -1.34
C ARG A 80 -8.70 4.20 -0.23
N LEU A 81 -10.00 4.33 -0.53
CA LEU A 81 -11.01 4.71 0.47
C LEU A 81 -11.13 3.65 1.56
N TRP A 82 -11.15 2.36 1.19
CA TRP A 82 -11.24 1.26 2.12
C TRP A 82 -10.07 1.26 3.11
N LEU A 83 -8.84 1.38 2.61
CA LEU A 83 -7.63 1.43 3.43
C LEU A 83 -7.62 2.61 4.42
N GLN A 84 -8.18 3.76 4.02
CA GLN A 84 -8.14 5.01 4.77
C GLN A 84 -9.35 5.23 5.69
N SER A 85 -10.39 4.41 5.60
CA SER A 85 -11.63 4.57 6.36
C SER A 85 -11.64 3.69 7.62
N PRO A 86 -12.13 4.21 8.76
CA PRO A 86 -12.46 3.37 9.91
C PRO A 86 -13.35 2.20 9.50
N HIS A 87 -12.95 0.97 9.84
CA HIS A 87 -13.68 -0.22 9.41
C HIS A 87 -14.41 -0.89 10.60
N PRO A 88 -15.73 -1.14 10.54
CA PRO A 88 -16.49 -1.69 11.67
C PRO A 88 -15.99 -3.05 12.15
N GLN A 89 -15.56 -3.92 11.23
CA GLN A 89 -15.02 -5.25 11.56
C GLN A 89 -13.59 -5.20 12.11
N LEU A 90 -12.96 -4.02 12.14
CA LEU A 90 -11.61 -3.78 12.68
C LEU A 90 -11.66 -2.85 13.90
N GLN A 91 -12.73 -2.92 14.69
CA GLN A 91 -12.93 -2.08 15.87
C GLN A 91 -12.85 -0.57 15.56
N ASN A 92 -13.29 -0.17 14.37
CA ASN A 92 -13.17 1.20 13.83
C ASN A 92 -11.74 1.71 13.65
N ALA A 93 -10.73 0.84 13.64
CA ALA A 93 -9.39 1.20 13.16
C ALA A 93 -9.39 1.36 11.64
N ARG A 94 -8.46 2.17 11.11
CA ARG A 94 -8.22 2.22 9.66
C ARG A 94 -7.33 1.04 9.27
N PRO A 95 -7.63 0.31 8.19
CA PRO A 95 -6.84 -0.84 7.79
C PRO A 95 -5.33 -0.56 7.63
N TYR A 96 -4.95 0.60 7.08
CA TYR A 96 -3.51 0.89 6.93
C TYR A 96 -2.78 1.07 8.26
N ASP A 97 -3.46 1.58 9.31
CA ASP A 97 -2.83 1.73 10.64
C ASP A 97 -2.44 0.36 11.18
N LEU A 98 -3.38 -0.60 11.09
CA LEU A 98 -3.13 -1.99 11.51
C LEU A 98 -1.99 -2.63 10.73
N VAL A 99 -1.90 -2.41 9.42
CA VAL A 99 -0.80 -2.93 8.61
C VAL A 99 0.55 -2.35 9.06
N VAL A 100 0.61 -1.04 9.31
CA VAL A 100 1.85 -0.37 9.78
C VAL A 100 2.24 -0.85 11.18
N GLU A 101 1.26 -1.16 12.03
CA GLU A 101 1.46 -1.75 13.37
C GLU A 101 1.84 -3.24 13.35
N GLY A 102 1.96 -3.87 12.17
CA GLY A 102 2.28 -5.30 12.04
C GLY A 102 1.09 -6.24 12.27
N ARG A 103 -0.12 -5.69 12.31
CA ARG A 103 -1.40 -6.41 12.53
C ARG A 103 -2.12 -6.73 11.22
N THR A 104 -1.37 -6.93 10.14
CA THR A 104 -1.90 -7.29 8.81
C THR A 104 -2.86 -8.50 8.82
N PRO A 105 -2.63 -9.57 9.62
CA PRO A 105 -3.56 -10.71 9.63
C PRO A 105 -5.01 -10.34 9.95
N GLU A 106 -5.25 -9.35 10.81
CA GLU A 106 -6.61 -8.89 11.15
C GLU A 106 -7.32 -8.27 9.94
N VAL A 107 -6.57 -7.52 9.12
CA VAL A 107 -7.08 -6.90 7.89
C VAL A 107 -7.40 -7.96 6.84
N LEU A 108 -6.53 -8.97 6.69
CA LEU A 108 -6.74 -10.04 5.73
C LEU A 108 -7.93 -10.93 6.09
N GLU A 109 -8.17 -11.19 7.37
CA GLU A 109 -9.33 -11.96 7.83
C GLU A 109 -10.66 -11.28 7.42
N VAL A 110 -10.70 -9.94 7.39
CA VAL A 110 -11.85 -9.19 6.85
C VAL A 110 -11.99 -9.42 5.34
N ILE A 111 -10.88 -9.37 4.60
CA ILE A 111 -10.89 -9.57 3.14
C ILE A 111 -11.31 -11.00 2.78
N GLU A 112 -10.86 -12.02 3.53
CA GLU A 112 -11.26 -13.42 3.32
C GLU A 112 -12.76 -13.62 3.48
N ARG A 113 -13.41 -12.89 4.39
CA ARG A 113 -14.88 -12.93 4.53
C ARG A 113 -15.59 -12.35 3.32
N LEU A 114 -15.04 -11.31 2.69
CA LEU A 114 -15.58 -10.77 1.43
C LEU A 114 -15.50 -11.82 0.33
N ASP A 115 -14.35 -12.48 0.21
CA ASP A 115 -14.10 -13.56 -0.75
C ASP A 115 -15.13 -14.69 -0.58
N SER A 116 -15.35 -15.16 0.66
CA SER A 116 -16.35 -16.20 0.94
C SER A 116 -17.80 -15.80 0.62
N GLY A 117 -18.12 -14.50 0.67
CA GLY A 117 -19.45 -13.99 0.33
C GLY A 117 -19.69 -13.84 -1.17
N VAL A 118 -18.63 -13.77 -1.98
CA VAL A 118 -18.70 -13.69 -3.45
C VAL A 118 -18.90 -15.06 -4.10
N TYR A 119 -18.40 -16.12 -3.47
CA TYR A 119 -18.44 -17.50 -4.01
C TYR A 119 -19.59 -18.38 -3.50
N LEU A 120 -20.54 -17.83 -2.73
CA LEU A 120 -21.76 -18.52 -2.27
C LEU A 120 -23.00 -18.09 -3.07
#